data_AF-A0A644XZP3-F1
#
_entry.id   AF-A0A644XZP3-F1
#
_cell.length_a   1.000
_cell.length_b   1.000
_cell.length_c   1.000
_cell.angle_alpha   90.00
_cell.angle_beta   90.00
_cell.angle_gamma   90.00
#
_symmetry.space_group_name_H-M   'P 1'
#
loop_
_entity.id
_entity.type
_entity.pdbx_description
1 polymer ?
#
loop_
_entity_poly.entity_id
_entity_poly.type
_entity_poly.pdbx_seq_one_letter_code
_entity_poly.pdbx_strand_id
1 'polypeptide(L)'
;MSPLSLAGLGGPELLIILAIVLLMFGGTRLAGLGKSTGRAIREFKEETKNLHPDPKAVGNAEQKPAADEVKGTAEVHDAEIVDPENKKDH
;
A
#
# COMPACT_ATOMS: atom_id res chain seq x y z
N MET A 1 -39.21 9.14 14.22
CA MET A 1 -38.23 9.04 15.32
C MET A 1 -37.55 7.70 15.19
N SER A 2 -36.46 7.64 14.43
CA SER A 2 -35.77 6.39 14.13
C SER A 2 -35.03 5.92 15.37
N PRO A 3 -35.28 4.69 15.87
CA PRO A 3 -34.64 4.20 17.08
C PRO A 3 -33.13 4.01 16.84
N LEU A 4 -32.38 4.44 17.85
CA LEU A 4 -30.94 4.36 17.97
C LEU A 4 -30.42 2.94 17.70
N SER A 5 -29.51 2.88 16.74
CA SER A 5 -28.62 1.79 16.35
C SER A 5 -27.78 1.28 17.53
N LEU A 6 -28.38 0.49 18.42
CA LEU A 6 -27.70 -0.10 19.57
C LEU A 6 -26.93 -1.40 19.23
N ALA A 7 -27.02 -1.88 17.98
CA ALA A 7 -26.17 -2.95 17.44
C ALA A 7 -25.08 -2.30 16.57
N GLY A 8 -23.95 -2.00 17.20
CA GLY A 8 -22.92 -1.06 16.76
C GLY A 8 -22.27 -1.36 15.41
N LEU A 9 -21.94 -0.27 14.70
CA LEU A 9 -21.11 -0.21 13.50
C LEU A 9 -21.65 -1.03 12.32
N GLY A 10 -22.62 -0.47 11.60
CA GLY A 10 -22.99 -0.96 10.29
C GLY A 10 -21.87 -0.76 9.26
N GLY A 11 -22.02 -1.40 8.09
CA GLY A 11 -21.13 -1.20 6.94
C GLY A 11 -20.93 0.28 6.56
N PRO A 12 -21.98 1.14 6.58
CA PRO A 12 -21.83 2.56 6.29
C PRO A 12 -20.93 3.30 7.29
N GLU A 13 -21.06 3.04 8.60
CA GLU A 13 -20.23 3.68 9.62
C GLU A 13 -18.75 3.29 9.47
N LEU A 14 -18.46 2.02 9.17
CA LEU A 14 -17.09 1.57 8.87
C LEU A 14 -16.52 2.25 7.62
N LEU A 15 -17.33 2.45 6.57
CA LEU A 15 -16.89 3.18 5.38
C LEU A 15 -16.55 4.64 5.68
N ILE A 16 -17.31 5.31 6.55
CA ILE A 16 -17.02 6.69 6.97
C ILE A 16 -15.70 6.76 7.74
N ILE A 17 -15.48 5.85 8.69
CA ILE A 17 -14.21 5.78 9.44
C ILE A 17 -13.04 5.49 8.49
N LEU A 18 -13.21 4.54 7.56
CA LEU A 18 -12.21 4.22 6.55
C LEU A 18 -11.89 5.43 5.67
N ALA A 19 -12.91 6.22 5.28
CA ALA A 19 -12.72 7.43 4.50
C ALA A 19 -11.89 8.48 5.26
N ILE A 20 -12.13 8.67 6.56
CA ILE A 20 -11.35 9.61 7.39
C ILE A 20 -9.89 9.15 7.50
N VAL A 21 -9.65 7.86 7.73
CA VAL A 21 -8.29 7.27 7.75
C VAL A 21 -7.60 7.44 6.40
N LEU A 22 -8.30 7.21 5.30
CA LEU A 22 -7.77 7.41 3.95
C LEU A 22 -7.45 8.88 3.65
N LEU A 23 -8.18 9.84 4.21
CA LEU A 23 -7.86 11.26 4.07
C LEU A 23 -6.60 11.64 4.87
N MET A 24 -6.41 11.09 6.07
CA MET A 24 -5.22 11.36 6.88
C MET A 24 -3.96 10.69 6.31
N PHE A 25 -4.07 9.42 5.90
CA PHE A 25 -2.91 8.62 5.46
C PHE A 25 -2.73 8.62 3.93
N GLY A 26 -3.78 8.88 3.16
CA GLY A 26 -3.79 8.70 1.70
C GLY A 26 -3.93 7.24 1.28
N GLY A 27 -4.38 7.01 0.04
CA GLY A 27 -4.49 5.68 -0.55
C GLY A 27 -3.14 4.96 -0.72
N THR A 28 -2.09 5.70 -1.07
CA THR A 28 -0.76 5.12 -1.33
C THR A 28 -0.12 4.51 -0.09
N ARG A 29 -0.24 5.15 1.07
CA ARG A 29 0.32 4.62 2.33
C ARG A 29 -0.42 3.38 2.78
N LEU A 30 -1.75 3.39 2.70
CA LEU A 30 -2.58 2.24 3.09
C LEU A 30 -2.37 1.05 2.14
N ALA A 31 -2.27 1.29 0.84
CA ALA A 31 -1.94 0.26 -0.15
C ALA A 31 -0.54 -0.32 0.06
N GLY A 32 0.45 0.52 0.36
CA GLY A 32 1.81 0.08 0.69
C GLY A 32 1.85 -0.86 1.90
N LEU A 33 1.19 -0.46 2.99
CA LEU A 33 1.06 -1.29 4.20
C LEU A 33 0.34 -2.61 3.89
N GLY A 34 -0.83 -2.56 3.23
CA GLY A 34 -1.59 -3.75 2.85
C GLY A 34 -0.80 -4.73 1.98
N LYS A 35 -0.01 -4.24 1.00
CA LYS A 35 0.84 -5.08 0.14
C LYS A 35 1.97 -5.77 0.92
N SER A 36 2.50 -5.15 1.97
CA SER A 36 3.54 -5.76 2.82
C SER A 36 2.94 -6.77 3.80
N THR A 37 1.87 -6.38 4.51
CA THR A 37 1.15 -7.24 5.46
C THR A 37 0.54 -8.46 4.76
N GLY A 38 -0.06 -8.28 3.58
CA GLY A 38 -0.66 -9.37 2.82
C GLY A 38 0.37 -10.40 2.35
N ARG A 39 1.59 -9.96 1.99
CA ARG A 39 2.70 -10.87 1.68
C ARG A 39 3.11 -11.68 2.90
N ALA A 40 3.32 -11.02 4.05
CA ALA A 40 3.67 -11.68 5.30
C ALA A 40 2.60 -12.71 5.74
N ILE A 41 1.31 -12.36 5.66
CA ILE A 41 0.21 -13.29 5.98
C ILE A 41 0.19 -14.49 5.03
N ARG A 42 0.46 -14.27 3.74
CA ARG A 42 0.49 -15.35 2.74
C ARG A 42 1.62 -16.32 3.02
N GLU A 43 2.84 -15.82 3.23
CA GLU A 43 4.02 -16.63 3.56
C GLU A 43 3.78 -17.41 4.87
N PHE A 44 3.29 -16.73 5.91
CA PHE A 44 2.93 -17.38 7.18
C PHE A 44 1.90 -18.51 7.00
N LYS A 45 0.88 -18.30 6.15
CA LYS A 45 -0.15 -19.30 5.86
C LYS A 45 0.39 -20.47 5.06
N GLU A 46 1.29 -20.24 4.10
CA GLU A 46 1.95 -21.28 3.32
C GLU A 46 2.85 -22.14 4.23
N GLU A 47 3.66 -21.52 5.09
CA GLU A 47 4.48 -22.23 6.07
C GLU A 47 3.63 -23.02 7.06
N THR A 48 2.61 -22.40 7.67
CA THR A 48 1.72 -23.07 8.63
C THR A 48 0.99 -24.28 8.01
N LYS A 49 0.60 -24.21 6.73
CA LYS A 49 0.03 -25.34 6.00
C LYS A 49 1.02 -26.51 5.84
N ASN A 50 2.31 -26.23 5.69
CA ASN A 50 3.32 -27.28 5.60
C ASN A 50 3.54 -27.95 6.96
N LEU A 51 3.37 -27.23 8.08
CA LEU A 51 3.44 -27.79 9.43
C LEU A 51 2.19 -28.60 9.82
N HIS A 52 1.01 -28.21 9.34
CA HIS A 52 -0.24 -28.95 9.54
C HIS A 52 -0.81 -29.40 8.18
N PRO A 53 -0.44 -30.59 7.69
CA PRO A 53 -0.95 -31.14 6.43
C PRO A 53 -2.43 -31.51 6.59
N ASP A 54 -3.32 -30.54 6.44
CA ASP A 54 -4.75 -30.78 6.22
C ASP A 54 -4.96 -31.11 4.72
N PRO A 55 -5.47 -32.30 4.36
CA PRO A 55 -5.62 -32.72 2.97
C PRO A 55 -6.69 -31.95 2.16
N LYS A 56 -7.32 -30.89 2.68
CA LYS A 56 -8.46 -30.21 2.02
C LYS A 56 -8.24 -28.75 1.55
N ALA A 57 -7.02 -28.23 1.45
CA ALA A 57 -6.82 -26.81 1.10
C ALA A 57 -5.95 -26.54 -0.14
N VAL A 58 -6.39 -27.03 -1.31
CA VAL A 58 -5.90 -26.57 -2.62
C VAL A 58 -6.69 -25.33 -3.04
N GLY A 59 -5.99 -24.21 -3.25
CA GLY A 59 -6.59 -22.95 -3.64
C GLY A 59 -5.54 -21.93 -4.07
N ASN A 60 -4.97 -22.21 -5.24
CA ASN A 60 -4.38 -21.30 -6.24
C ASN A 60 -3.38 -20.22 -5.77
N ALA A 61 -2.11 -20.45 -6.08
CA ALA A 61 -0.99 -19.54 -5.87
C ALA A 61 -0.15 -19.42 -7.15
N GLU A 62 -0.60 -18.63 -8.12
CA GLU A 62 0.15 -18.21 -9.31
C GLU A 62 -0.43 -16.84 -9.73
N GLN A 63 0.27 -15.73 -10.00
CA GLN A 63 1.68 -15.36 -10.12
C GLN A 63 1.76 -13.81 -10.05
N LYS A 64 2.92 -13.25 -9.65
CA LYS A 64 3.28 -11.82 -9.75
C LYS A 64 3.36 -11.37 -11.23
N PRO A 65 3.12 -10.08 -11.57
CA PRO A 65 4.21 -9.09 -11.53
C PRO A 65 3.85 -7.74 -10.88
N ALA A 66 4.92 -7.04 -10.51
CA ALA A 66 4.92 -5.69 -9.98
C ALA A 66 4.62 -4.64 -11.08
N ALA A 67 3.69 -3.74 -10.76
CA ALA A 67 3.60 -2.34 -11.20
C ALA A 67 2.71 -1.69 -10.12
N ASP A 68 3.16 -0.70 -9.35
CA ASP A 68 3.49 0.62 -9.84
C ASP A 68 4.61 1.23 -8.98
N GLU A 69 5.72 1.56 -9.63
CA GLU A 69 6.66 2.55 -9.14
C GLU A 69 6.01 3.94 -9.29
N VAL A 70 5.23 4.40 -8.30
CA VAL A 70 5.01 5.85 -8.18
C VAL A 70 6.23 6.42 -7.50
N LYS A 71 7.24 6.65 -8.33
CA LYS A 71 8.35 7.57 -8.12
C LYS A 71 7.79 8.88 -7.58
N GLY A 72 7.96 9.09 -6.27
CA GLY A 72 7.99 10.43 -5.72
C GLY A 72 9.16 11.17 -6.36
N THR A 73 8.87 11.94 -7.40
CA THR A 73 9.69 13.07 -7.83
C THR A 73 8.74 14.26 -7.99
N ALA A 74 8.41 14.86 -6.85
CA ALA A 74 8.43 16.30 -6.78
C ALA A 74 9.91 16.72 -6.87
N GLU A 75 10.43 16.78 -8.10
CA GLU A 75 11.77 17.30 -8.38
C GLU A 75 11.57 18.55 -9.22
N VAL A 76 11.72 19.66 -8.52
CA VAL A 76 11.82 21.01 -9.06
C VAL A 76 13.22 21.10 -9.67
N HIS A 77 13.33 21.13 -10.99
CA HIS A 77 14.57 21.49 -11.67
C HIS A 77 14.25 22.45 -12.80
N ASP A 78 14.25 23.75 -12.48
CA ASP A 78 14.61 24.83 -13.41
C ASP A 78 15.12 26.00 -12.57
N ALA A 79 16.21 25.74 -11.83
CA ALA A 79 17.12 26.78 -11.38
C ALA A 79 18.39 26.61 -12.19
N GLU A 80 18.43 27.35 -13.29
CA GLU A 80 19.59 27.58 -14.14
C GLU A 80 20.83 27.92 -13.29
N ILE A 81 21.78 26.98 -13.23
CA ILE A 81 23.14 27.27 -12.79
C ILE A 81 23.95 27.43 -14.08
N VAL A 82 24.17 28.69 -14.43
CA VAL A 82 25.09 29.13 -15.48
C VAL A 82 26.50 28.63 -15.14
N ASP A 83 27.08 27.92 -16.11
CA ASP A 83 28.44 27.40 -16.15
C ASP A 83 29.50 28.53 -16.07
N PRO A 84 30.50 28.43 -15.18
CA PRO A 84 31.76 29.14 -15.38
C PRO A 84 32.93 28.15 -15.41
N GLU A 85 32.96 27.24 -16.37
CA GLU A 85 34.19 26.57 -16.82
C GLU A 85 34.66 27.18 -18.14
N ASN A 86 35.27 28.36 -18.06
CA ASN A 86 36.30 28.74 -19.02
C ASN A 86 37.63 28.97 -18.32
N LYS A 87 38.39 27.89 -18.15
CA LYS A 87 39.83 27.94 -17.86
C LYS A 87 40.61 27.10 -18.88
N LYS A 88 40.64 27.59 -20.11
CA LYS A 88 41.81 27.67 -20.98
C LYS A 88 41.69 29.09 -21.55
N ASP A 89 42.66 29.98 -21.44
CA ASP A 89 43.87 30.03 -22.26
C ASP A 89 44.88 31.00 -21.61
N HIS A 90 46.18 30.76 -21.88
CA HIS A 90 47.39 31.54 -21.52
C HIS A 90 48.14 31.15 -20.24
#